data_AF-A0A7N4P7X4-F1
#
_entry.id   AF-A0A7N4P7X4-F1
#
_cell.length_a   1.000
_cell.length_b   1.000
_cell.length_c   1.000
_cell.angle_alpha   90.00
_cell.angle_beta   90.00
_cell.angle_gamma   90.00
#
_symmetry.space_group_name_H-M   'P 1'
#
loop_
_entity.id
_entity.type
_entity.pdbx_description
1 polymer ?
#
loop_
_entity_poly.entity_id
_entity_poly.type
_entity_poly.pdbx_seq_one_letter_code
_entity_poly.pdbx_strand_id
1 'polypeptide(L)'
;MRGGGAAVRYRMAPPNQILATKIFKGILTLELLGIAGAYWLFNKMNTNQDFRHTMSKRFPLVLEAYYKSNEWSGLYGIRERDQEEWLNCKN
;
A
#
# COMPACT_ATOMS: atom_id res chain seq x y z
N MET A 1 -30.98 24.36 -50.32
CA MET A 1 -29.64 23.81 -50.68
C MET A 1 -28.55 24.60 -49.96
N ARG A 2 -27.44 23.92 -49.61
CA ARG A 2 -26.23 24.33 -48.84
C ARG A 2 -26.48 24.47 -47.33
N GLY A 3 -25.98 23.61 -46.45
CA GLY A 3 -24.76 22.80 -46.51
C GLY A 3 -23.60 23.58 -45.90
N GLY A 4 -23.54 23.60 -44.56
CA GLY A 4 -22.44 24.18 -43.79
C GLY A 4 -22.03 23.18 -42.72
N GLY A 5 -21.03 22.37 -43.04
CA GLY A 5 -20.60 21.23 -42.23
C GLY A 5 -20.24 21.65 -40.81
N ALA A 6 -20.76 20.87 -39.85
CA ALA A 6 -20.26 20.86 -38.49
C ALA A 6 -18.77 20.55 -38.53
N ALA A 7 -17.95 21.59 -38.38
CA ALA A 7 -16.53 21.43 -38.12
C ALA A 7 -16.40 20.74 -36.76
N VAL A 8 -16.30 19.40 -36.79
CA VAL A 8 -15.93 18.58 -35.64
C VAL A 8 -14.54 19.05 -35.24
N ARG A 9 -14.48 19.94 -34.23
CA ARG A 9 -13.24 20.34 -33.60
C ARG A 9 -12.67 19.12 -32.91
N TYR A 10 -11.82 18.38 -33.61
CA TYR A 10 -10.87 17.48 -32.96
C TYR A 10 -9.97 18.37 -32.10
N ARG A 11 -10.29 18.49 -30.81
CA ARG A 11 -9.31 18.94 -29.81
C ARG A 11 -8.23 17.85 -29.75
N MET A 12 -7.25 17.92 -30.63
CA MET A 12 -5.98 17.25 -30.39
C MET A 12 -5.38 17.91 -29.15
N ALA A 13 -5.39 17.18 -28.03
CA ALA A 13 -4.64 17.58 -26.85
C ALA A 13 -3.17 17.79 -27.29
N PRO A 14 -2.56 18.94 -26.97
CA PRO A 14 -1.20 19.22 -27.41
C PRO A 14 -0.24 18.11 -26.90
N PRO A 15 0.84 17.81 -27.62
CA PRO A 15 1.67 16.60 -27.39
C PRO A 15 2.17 16.46 -25.94
N ASN A 16 2.41 17.58 -25.28
CA ASN A 16 2.79 17.67 -23.87
C ASN A 16 1.69 17.19 -22.91
N GLN A 17 0.41 17.39 -23.21
CA GLN A 17 -0.71 16.91 -22.39
C GLN A 17 -0.87 15.39 -22.46
N ILE A 18 -0.56 14.78 -23.61
CA ILE A 18 -0.59 13.32 -23.77
C ILE A 18 0.50 12.67 -22.92
N LEU A 19 1.71 13.24 -22.92
CA LEU A 19 2.82 12.78 -22.09
C LEU A 19 2.52 12.95 -20.59
N ALA A 20 2.03 14.12 -20.18
CA ALA A 20 1.66 14.39 -18.79
C ALA A 20 0.59 13.40 -18.28
N THR A 21 -0.43 13.10 -19.09
CA THR A 21 -1.49 12.14 -18.73
C THR A 21 -0.95 10.72 -18.56
N LYS A 22 0.04 10.32 -19.36
CA LYS A 22 0.69 9.00 -19.23
C LYS A 22 1.52 8.90 -17.95
N ILE A 23 2.30 9.94 -17.64
CA ILE A 23 3.11 9.99 -16.42
C ILE A 23 2.20 10.00 -15.19
N PHE A 24 1.16 10.84 -15.18
CA PHE A 24 0.20 10.91 -14.10
C PHE A 24 -0.50 9.57 -13.84
N LYS A 25 -0.95 8.88 -14.91
CA LYS A 25 -1.51 7.53 -14.79
C LYS A 25 -0.51 6.52 -14.22
N GLY A 26 0.75 6.62 -14.61
CA GLY A 26 1.83 5.78 -14.07
C GLY A 26 2.02 6.00 -12.57
N ILE A 27 2.11 7.27 -12.14
CA ILE A 27 2.24 7.65 -10.72
C ILE A 27 1.02 7.16 -9.93
N LEU A 28 -0.20 7.41 -10.43
CA LEU A 28 -1.42 6.98 -9.76
C LEU A 28 -1.48 5.45 -9.59
N THR A 29 -1.05 4.71 -10.62
CA THR A 29 -0.98 3.24 -10.55
C THR A 29 0.06 2.79 -9.52
N LEU A 30 1.22 3.44 -9.48
CA LEU A 30 2.28 3.13 -8.52
C LEU A 30 1.83 3.42 -7.07
N GLU A 31 1.16 4.54 -6.83
CA GLU A 31 0.60 4.89 -5.52
C GLU A 31 -0.43 3.86 -5.06
N LEU A 32 -1.37 3.48 -5.93
CA LEU A 32 -2.38 2.46 -5.61
C LEU A 32 -1.74 1.11 -5.30
N LEU A 33 -0.72 0.70 -6.06
CA LEU A 33 0.03 -0.53 -5.78
C LEU A 33 0.80 -0.45 -4.45
N GLY A 34 1.38 0.70 -4.13
CA GLY A 34 2.05 0.95 -2.84
C GLY A 34 1.08 0.82 -1.66
N ILE A 35 -0.08 1.46 -1.74
CA ILE A 35 -1.13 1.39 -0.71
C ILE A 35 -1.66 -0.05 -0.58
N ALA A 36 -1.93 -0.71 -1.71
CA ALA A 36 -2.39 -2.10 -1.71
C ALA A 36 -1.36 -3.04 -1.09
N GLY A 37 -0.07 -2.85 -1.40
CA GLY A 37 1.03 -3.62 -0.80
C GLY A 37 1.14 -3.40 0.71
N ALA A 38 1.06 -2.15 1.16
CA ALA A 38 1.08 -1.81 2.58
C ALA A 38 -0.13 -2.40 3.33
N TYR A 39 -1.33 -2.31 2.75
CA TYR A 39 -2.54 -2.90 3.31
C TYR A 39 -2.44 -4.43 3.39
N TRP A 40 -1.97 -5.07 2.32
CA TRP A 40 -1.78 -6.52 2.30
C TRP A 40 -0.77 -6.97 3.36
N LEU A 41 0.34 -6.24 3.49
CA LEU A 41 1.35 -6.49 4.51
C LEU A 41 0.77 -6.36 5.93
N PHE A 42 0.02 -5.28 6.19
CA PHE A 42 -0.60 -5.05 7.49
C PHE A 42 -1.65 -6.11 7.83
N ASN A 43 -2.48 -6.49 6.85
CA ASN A 43 -3.48 -7.54 7.01
C ASN A 43 -2.83 -8.91 7.27
N LYS A 44 -1.71 -9.22 6.58
CA LYS A 44 -0.92 -10.44 6.78
C LYS A 44 -0.32 -10.48 8.19
N MET A 45 0.25 -9.36 8.65
CA MET A 45 0.77 -9.22 10.01
C MET A 45 -0.33 -9.35 11.07
N ASN A 46 -1.54 -8.83 10.83
CA ASN A 46 -2.62 -8.95 11.80
C ASN A 46 -3.16 -10.38 11.93
N THR A 47 -3.24 -11.10 10.81
CA THR A 47 -3.84 -12.45 10.75
C THR A 47 -2.86 -13.56 11.15
N ASN A 48 -1.56 -13.40 10.86
CA ASN A 48 -0.60 -14.48 11.00
C ASN A 48 0.59 -14.08 11.90
N GLN A 49 0.71 -14.82 13.01
CA GLN A 49 1.76 -14.62 14.01
C GLN A 49 3.14 -15.12 13.58
N ASP A 50 3.23 -16.21 12.80
CA ASP A 50 4.50 -16.69 12.22
C ASP A 50 5.07 -15.70 11.21
N PHE A 51 4.18 -14.98 10.51
CA PHE A 51 4.59 -13.90 9.62
C PHE A 51 5.22 -12.75 10.42
N ARG A 52 4.64 -12.38 11.57
CA ARG A 52 5.23 -11.40 12.50
C ARG A 52 6.58 -11.88 13.04
N HIS A 53 6.72 -13.17 13.34
CA HIS A 53 8.00 -13.76 13.77
C HIS A 53 9.07 -13.71 12.69
N THR A 54 8.70 -13.98 11.43
CA THR A 54 9.63 -13.89 10.31
C THR A 54 10.02 -12.43 10.04
N MET A 55 9.06 -11.50 10.16
CA MET A 55 9.30 -10.06 10.06
C MET A 55 10.20 -9.56 11.19
N SER A 56 10.09 -10.08 12.41
CA SER A 56 10.95 -9.68 13.53
C SER A 56 12.42 -9.97 13.24
N LYS A 57 12.70 -11.09 12.55
CA LYS A 57 14.06 -11.48 12.14
C LYS A 57 14.57 -10.72 10.92
N ARG A 58 13.70 -10.46 9.94
CA ARG A 58 14.13 -9.87 8.65
C ARG A 58 14.06 -8.35 8.61
N PHE A 59 13.01 -7.77 9.19
CA PHE A 59 12.72 -6.34 9.18
C PHE A 59 12.13 -5.88 10.53
N PRO A 60 12.96 -5.80 11.59
CA PRO A 60 12.50 -5.45 12.93
C PRO A 60 11.81 -4.07 12.98
N LEU A 61 12.27 -3.11 12.19
CA LEU A 61 11.69 -1.75 12.12
C LEU A 61 10.24 -1.73 11.62
N VAL A 62 9.91 -2.60 10.65
CA VAL A 62 8.55 -2.68 10.08
C VAL A 62 7.59 -3.25 11.11
N LEU A 63 8.04 -4.27 11.84
CA LEU A 63 7.27 -4.88 12.92
C LEU A 63 7.07 -3.91 14.08
N GLU A 64 8.09 -3.12 14.43
CA GLU A 64 7.99 -2.10 15.47
C GLU A 64 6.98 -1.00 15.09
N ALA A 65 7.00 -0.54 13.84
CA ALA A 65 6.01 0.40 13.32
C ALA A 65 4.59 -0.18 13.40
N TYR A 66 4.42 -1.48 13.13
CA TYR A 66 3.14 -2.18 13.30
C TYR A 66 2.68 -2.16 14.76
N TYR A 67 3.54 -2.50 15.72
CA TYR A 67 3.16 -2.45 17.15
C TYR A 67 2.77 -1.05 17.59
N LYS A 68 3.60 -0.04 17.27
CA LYS A 68 3.33 1.35 17.63
C LYS A 68 2.02 1.87 17.03
N SER A 69 1.72 1.48 15.79
CA SER A 69 0.46 1.84 15.13
C SER A 69 -0.76 1.20 15.81
N ASN A 70 -0.65 -0.06 16.25
CA ASN A 70 -1.72 -0.73 17.00
C ASN A 70 -1.89 -0.15 18.40
N GLU A 71 -0.79 0.16 19.09
CA GLU A 71 -0.82 0.82 20.40
C GLU A 71 -1.46 2.22 20.30
N TRP A 72 -1.15 2.98 19.25
CA TRP A 72 -1.83 4.26 18.96
C TRP A 72 -3.31 4.10 18.66
N SER A 73 -3.73 2.94 18.16
CA SER A 73 -5.14 2.59 17.94
C SER A 73 -5.82 2.03 19.19
N GLY A 74 -5.11 1.96 20.32
CA GLY A 74 -5.61 1.43 21.60
C GLY A 74 -5.56 -0.09 21.73
N LEU A 75 -4.94 -0.80 20.77
CA LEU A 75 -4.77 -2.25 20.80
C LEU A 75 -3.42 -2.61 21.43
N TYR A 76 -3.44 -2.82 22.74
CA TYR A 76 -2.27 -3.23 23.53
C TYR A 76 -2.18 -4.77 23.67
N GLY A 77 -1.00 -5.28 24.05
CA GLY A 77 -0.78 -6.70 24.36
C GLY A 77 -0.56 -7.62 23.16
N ILE A 78 -0.47 -7.10 21.93
CA ILE A 78 -0.08 -7.92 20.76
C ILE A 78 1.41 -8.28 20.85
N ARG A 79 2.25 -7.33 21.25
CA ARG A 79 3.70 -7.51 21.40
C ARG A 79 4.06 -8.56 22.45
N GLU A 80 3.40 -8.50 23.60
CA GLU A 80 3.63 -9.40 24.73
C GLU A 80 3.26 -10.84 24.35
N ARG A 81 2.07 -11.05 23.79
CA ARG A 81 1.63 -12.37 23.28
C ARG A 81 2.57 -12.94 22.23
N ASP A 82 3.03 -12.11 21.30
CA ASP A 82 3.98 -12.56 20.28
C ASP A 82 5.30 -12.98 20.92
N GLN A 83 5.82 -12.23 21.90
CA GLN A 83 7.05 -12.59 22.60
C GLN A 83 6.92 -13.87 23.44
N GLU A 84 5.82 -14.04 24.17
CA GLU A 84 5.55 -15.24 24.96
C GLU A 84 5.54 -16.50 24.10
N GLU A 85 4.84 -16.48 22.97
CA GLU A 85 4.78 -17.60 22.04
C GLU A 85 6.13 -17.89 21.38
N TRP A 86 6.89 -16.86 20.99
CA TRP A 86 8.22 -17.08 20.39
C TRP A 86 9.23 -17.62 21.39
N LEU A 87 9.10 -17.27 22.68
CA LEU A 87 9.90 -17.84 23.75
C LEU A 87 9.50 -19.30 24.02
N ASN A 88 8.20 -19.60 24.06
CA ASN A 88 7.69 -20.96 24.24
C ASN A 88 8.05 -21.89 23.08
N CYS A 89 8.02 -21.43 21.83
CA CYS A 89 8.44 -22.21 20.66
C CYS A 89 9.94 -22.55 20.64
N LYS A 90 10.74 -22.00 21.56
CA LYS A 90 12.19 -22.23 21.65
C LYS A 90 12.57 -23.30 22.69
N ASN A 91 11.61 -23.73 23.52
CA ASN A 91 11.74 -24.78 24.53
C ASN A 91 11.08 -26.07 24.07
#